data_AF-A0A957IKA6-F1
#
_entry.id   AF-A0A957IKA6-F1
#
_cell.length_a   1.000
_cell.length_b   1.000
_cell.length_c   1.000
_cell.angle_alpha   90.00
_cell.angle_beta   90.00
_cell.angle_gamma   90.00
#
_symmetry.space_group_name_H-M   'P 1'
#
loop_
_entity.id
_entity.type
_entity.pdbx_description
1 polymer ?
#
loop_
_entity_poly.entity_id
_entity_poly.type
_entity_poly.pdbx_seq_one_letter_code
_entity_poly.pdbx_strand_id
1 'polypeptide(L)'
;LPIGISNFADGYLKLTTAAPELNGLWEISLYPATVLEDGRELRYATGSAQAGIMFANTDKQDEGWEFMKWWMSTETQVDFQEQLILNYGLEYLWNSANLEAFALSPIPDEHKEVILEQWEWLQEPIKLPGSYMQERELSNAWNAIVFEGVNPRVAIDSSVIIINREITRKMEEFGYIQDGVVVQEFKIPTIQTVEGWMENGN
;
A
#
# COMPACT_ATOMS: atom_id res chain seq x y z
N LEU A 1 12.65 21.17 -16.20
CA LEU A 1 12.80 19.80 -15.66
C LEU A 1 11.53 19.01 -15.97
N PRO A 2 11.62 17.77 -16.48
CA PRO A 2 10.45 16.91 -16.55
C PRO A 2 10.11 16.42 -15.14
N ILE A 3 8.87 16.64 -14.72
CA ILE A 3 8.29 16.03 -13.51
C ILE A 3 8.06 14.55 -13.84
N GLY A 4 8.45 13.66 -12.94
CA GLY A 4 8.23 12.22 -13.05
C GLY A 4 7.53 11.67 -11.82
N ILE A 5 6.75 10.61 -12.00
CA ILE A 5 6.17 9.83 -10.90
C ILE A 5 6.87 8.47 -10.93
N SER A 6 7.44 8.06 -9.80
CA SER A 6 8.14 6.79 -9.66
C SER A 6 7.96 6.22 -8.27
N ASN A 7 8.29 4.94 -8.11
CA ASN A 7 8.31 4.27 -6.82
C ASN A 7 9.65 4.49 -6.10
N PHE A 8 9.75 4.00 -4.86
CA PHE A 8 10.97 4.11 -4.06
C PHE A 8 12.18 3.42 -4.70
N ALA A 9 12.04 2.19 -5.19
CA ALA A 9 13.17 1.38 -5.65
C ALA A 9 13.71 1.83 -7.02
N ASP A 10 12.83 2.11 -7.99
CA ASP A 10 13.20 2.48 -9.36
C ASP A 10 13.45 3.98 -9.53
N GLY A 11 12.81 4.81 -8.72
CA GLY A 11 13.00 6.26 -8.74
C GLY A 11 14.03 6.70 -7.73
N TYR A 12 13.58 6.77 -6.47
CA TYR A 12 14.34 7.39 -5.38
C TYR A 12 15.72 6.73 -5.17
N LEU A 13 15.74 5.40 -5.01
CA LEU A 13 16.95 4.65 -4.72
C LEU A 13 17.94 4.71 -5.88
N LYS A 14 17.50 4.45 -7.12
CA LYS A 14 18.37 4.55 -8.31
C LYS A 14 18.91 5.97 -8.53
N LEU A 15 18.11 7.01 -8.34
CA LEU A 15 18.61 8.40 -8.43
C LEU A 15 19.65 8.71 -7.35
N THR A 16 19.49 8.12 -6.16
CA THR A 16 20.40 8.32 -5.04
C THR A 16 21.71 7.54 -5.19
N THR A 17 21.68 6.31 -5.72
CA THR A 17 22.84 5.41 -5.72
C THR A 17 23.46 5.17 -7.09
N ALA A 18 22.67 5.19 -8.16
CA ALA A 18 23.12 4.82 -9.52
C ALA A 18 23.41 6.01 -10.43
N ALA A 19 23.01 7.24 -10.06
CA ALA A 19 23.20 8.46 -10.86
C ALA A 19 23.83 9.61 -10.04
N PRO A 20 25.08 9.45 -9.55
CA PRO A 20 25.73 10.44 -8.68
C PRO A 20 25.87 11.84 -9.32
N GLU A 21 25.89 11.93 -10.65
CA GLU A 21 25.90 13.19 -11.40
C GLU A 21 24.62 14.03 -11.23
N LEU A 22 23.53 13.42 -10.76
CA LEU A 22 22.27 14.10 -10.49
C LEU A 22 22.15 14.62 -9.05
N ASN A 23 23.13 14.36 -8.18
CA ASN A 23 23.08 14.81 -6.79
C ASN A 23 22.91 16.34 -6.70
N GLY A 24 21.86 16.77 -5.97
CA GLY A 24 21.47 18.18 -5.84
C GLY A 24 20.79 18.79 -7.08
N LEU A 25 20.51 18.00 -8.12
CA LEU A 25 19.82 18.43 -9.34
C LEU A 25 18.36 17.94 -9.41
N TRP A 26 17.91 17.19 -8.41
CA TRP A 26 16.55 16.72 -8.26
C TRP A 26 16.10 16.84 -6.81
N GLU A 27 14.79 16.82 -6.62
CA GLU A 27 14.12 16.88 -5.33
C GLU A 27 12.85 16.02 -5.43
N ILE A 28 12.29 15.63 -4.30
CA ILE A 28 10.99 14.98 -4.24
C ILE A 28 9.90 15.95 -3.78
N SER A 29 8.67 15.66 -4.16
CA SER A 29 7.50 16.41 -3.72
C SER A 29 6.32 15.45 -3.60
N LEU A 30 5.22 15.93 -3.02
CA LEU A 30 3.97 15.19 -2.95
C LEU A 30 3.46 14.83 -4.35
N TYR A 31 2.66 13.77 -4.42
CA TYR A 31 1.93 13.39 -5.63
C TYR A 31 1.12 14.58 -6.15
N PRO A 32 1.05 14.78 -7.49
CA PRO A 32 0.19 15.80 -8.06
C PRO A 32 -1.25 15.63 -7.58
N ALA A 33 -1.86 16.73 -7.14
CA ALA A 33 -3.23 16.70 -6.64
C ALA A 33 -4.26 16.68 -7.76
N THR A 34 -5.33 15.92 -7.55
CA THR A 34 -6.60 16.15 -8.24
C THR A 34 -7.33 17.28 -7.53
N VAL A 35 -7.57 18.39 -8.23
CA VAL A 35 -8.28 19.56 -7.69
C VAL A 35 -9.78 19.39 -7.94
N LEU A 36 -10.58 19.37 -6.88
CA LEU A 36 -12.03 19.29 -6.95
C LEU A 36 -12.66 20.66 -7.26
N GLU A 37 -13.94 20.68 -7.63
CA GLU A 37 -14.70 21.91 -7.89
C GLU A 37 -14.77 22.85 -6.67
N ASP A 38 -14.71 22.30 -5.46
CA ASP A 38 -14.70 23.05 -4.20
C ASP A 38 -13.31 23.52 -3.75
N GLY A 39 -12.27 23.27 -4.57
CA GLY A 39 -10.90 23.67 -4.32
C GLY A 39 -10.09 22.72 -3.44
N ARG A 40 -10.66 21.60 -2.98
CA ARG A 40 -9.88 20.57 -2.28
C ARG A 40 -8.88 19.92 -3.22
N GLU A 41 -7.67 19.70 -2.71
CA GLU A 41 -6.57 19.02 -3.40
C GLU A 41 -6.44 17.60 -2.87
N LEU A 42 -6.71 16.59 -3.70
CA LEU A 42 -6.61 15.18 -3.31
C LEU A 42 -5.35 14.54 -3.88
N ARG A 43 -4.49 14.01 -3.01
CA ARG A 43 -3.20 13.38 -3.37
C ARG A 43 -3.16 11.89 -3.07
N TYR A 44 -4.34 11.25 -3.06
CA TYR A 44 -4.47 9.85 -2.70
C TYR A 44 -3.61 8.95 -3.59
N ALA A 45 -2.86 8.06 -2.95
CA ALA A 45 -2.06 7.06 -3.61
C ALA A 45 -2.19 5.73 -2.86
N THR A 46 -2.13 4.63 -3.62
CA THR A 46 -1.98 3.30 -3.04
C THR A 46 -0.53 3.11 -2.60
N GLY A 47 -0.31 2.38 -1.53
CA GLY A 47 1.01 1.98 -1.06
C GLY A 47 1.43 0.64 -1.63
N SER A 48 2.66 0.27 -1.34
CA SER A 48 3.13 -1.11 -1.50
C SER A 48 3.04 -1.78 -0.14
N ALA A 49 2.02 -2.60 0.07
CA ALA A 49 1.81 -3.28 1.35
C ALA A 49 2.50 -4.64 1.38
N GLN A 50 3.33 -4.87 2.40
CA GLN A 50 3.74 -6.19 2.85
C GLN A 50 3.14 -6.44 4.24
N ALA A 51 2.85 -7.70 4.56
CA ALA A 51 2.30 -8.07 5.85
C ALA A 51 3.06 -9.25 6.45
N GLY A 52 3.29 -9.20 7.77
CA GLY A 52 3.61 -10.38 8.56
C GLY A 52 2.33 -11.12 8.92
N ILE A 53 2.32 -12.44 8.78
CA ILE A 53 1.17 -13.28 9.12
C ILE A 53 1.56 -14.39 10.09
N MET A 54 0.68 -14.69 11.03
CA MET A 54 0.76 -15.89 11.87
C MET A 54 -0.38 -16.83 11.52
N PHE A 55 -0.05 -18.07 11.17
CA PHE A 55 -1.06 -19.05 10.81
C PHE A 55 -1.88 -19.47 12.02
N ALA A 56 -3.21 -19.48 11.87
CA ALA A 56 -4.13 -19.81 12.96
C ALA A 56 -3.96 -21.24 13.51
N ASN A 57 -3.42 -22.16 12.70
CA ASN A 57 -3.20 -23.57 13.07
C ASN A 57 -1.79 -23.86 13.58
N THR A 58 -1.01 -22.84 13.95
CA THR A 58 0.31 -23.05 14.58
C THR A 58 0.15 -23.60 15.99
N ASP A 59 1.06 -24.48 16.43
CA ASP A 59 1.17 -24.92 17.82
C ASP A 59 2.09 -24.01 18.66
N LYS A 60 2.46 -22.84 18.11
CA LYS A 60 3.42 -21.88 18.67
C LYS A 60 2.87 -20.45 18.65
N GLN A 61 1.63 -20.26 19.08
CA GLN A 61 1.00 -18.93 19.03
C GLN A 61 1.77 -17.91 19.86
N ASP A 62 2.18 -18.28 21.08
CA ASP A 62 2.86 -17.38 22.00
C ASP A 62 4.24 -16.98 21.46
N GLU A 63 5.06 -17.95 21.02
CA GLU A 63 6.38 -17.63 20.47
C GLU A 63 6.28 -16.88 19.13
N GLY A 64 5.28 -17.20 18.31
CA GLY A 64 5.01 -16.48 17.06
C GLY A 64 4.64 -15.03 17.32
N TRP A 65 3.85 -14.77 18.37
CA TRP A 65 3.49 -13.42 18.79
C TRP A 65 4.69 -12.65 19.33
N GLU A 66 5.51 -13.25 20.20
CA GLU A 66 6.75 -12.62 20.67
C GLU A 66 7.72 -12.30 19.52
N PHE A 67 7.84 -13.20 18.54
CA PHE A 67 8.66 -12.96 17.36
C PHE A 67 8.14 -11.78 16.53
N MET A 68 6.83 -11.70 16.29
CA MET A 68 6.25 -10.58 15.54
C MET A 68 6.45 -9.26 16.29
N LYS A 69 6.28 -9.22 17.62
CA LYS A 69 6.56 -8.01 18.41
C LYS A 69 8.02 -7.58 18.31
N TRP A 70 8.94 -8.54 18.43
CA TRP A 70 10.37 -8.27 18.25
C TRP A 70 10.66 -7.71 16.85
N TRP A 71 10.22 -8.40 15.80
CA TRP A 71 10.45 -7.99 14.41
C TRP A 71 9.81 -6.63 14.05
N MET A 72 8.65 -6.32 14.63
CA MET A 72 7.95 -5.05 14.39
C MET A 72 8.46 -3.89 15.26
N SER A 73 9.34 -4.18 16.24
CA SER A 73 9.90 -3.15 17.12
C SER A 73 10.81 -2.18 16.37
N THR A 74 10.76 -0.91 16.79
CA THR A 74 11.57 0.16 16.20
C THR A 74 13.07 -0.16 16.27
N GLU A 75 13.56 -0.60 17.43
CA GLU A 75 14.98 -0.97 17.63
C GLU A 75 15.44 -2.07 16.66
N THR A 76 14.67 -3.14 16.53
CA THR A 76 15.04 -4.27 15.66
C THR A 76 15.05 -3.87 14.19
N GLN A 77 14.09 -3.05 13.76
CA GLN A 77 14.02 -2.61 12.37
C GLN A 77 15.13 -1.61 12.02
N VAL A 78 15.51 -0.74 12.96
CA VAL A 78 16.67 0.15 12.79
C VAL A 78 17.96 -0.66 12.68
N ASP A 79 18.23 -1.58 13.62
CA ASP A 79 19.44 -2.42 13.56
C ASP A 79 19.48 -3.23 12.26
N PHE A 80 18.36 -3.84 11.85
CA PHE A 80 18.29 -4.58 10.59
C PHE A 80 18.65 -3.71 9.37
N GLN A 81 18.12 -2.49 9.29
CA GLN A 81 18.44 -1.53 8.22
C GLN A 81 19.92 -1.16 8.22
N GLU A 82 20.49 -0.85 9.40
CA GLU A 82 21.90 -0.50 9.54
C GLU A 82 22.80 -1.66 9.10
N GLN A 83 22.49 -2.89 9.51
CA GLN A 83 23.22 -4.08 9.07
C GLN A 83 23.15 -4.28 7.56
N LEU A 84 21.99 -4.07 6.93
CA LEU A 84 21.87 -4.16 5.47
C LEU A 84 22.79 -3.17 4.76
N ILE A 85 22.79 -1.92 5.21
CA ILE A 85 23.59 -0.85 4.59
C ILE A 85 25.08 -1.06 4.85
N LEU A 86 25.47 -1.48 6.06
CA LEU A 86 26.87 -1.74 6.41
C LEU A 86 27.46 -2.91 5.60
N ASN A 87 26.68 -3.95 5.35
CA ASN A 87 27.15 -5.14 4.64
C ASN A 87 27.09 -5.00 3.12
N TYR A 88 26.09 -4.29 2.58
CA TYR A 88 25.80 -4.30 1.14
C TYR A 88 25.75 -2.91 0.50
N GLY A 89 25.91 -1.85 1.29
CA GLY A 89 25.89 -0.46 0.82
C GLY A 89 24.48 0.13 0.74
N LEU A 90 24.43 1.41 0.36
CA LEU A 90 23.20 2.21 0.36
C LEU A 90 22.16 1.72 -0.67
N GLU A 91 22.56 0.92 -1.66
CA GLU A 91 21.66 0.26 -2.61
C GLU A 91 20.68 -0.71 -1.93
N TYR A 92 20.98 -1.14 -0.70
CA TYR A 92 20.15 -2.00 0.13
C TYR A 92 19.38 -1.21 1.19
N LEU A 93 19.22 0.10 1.00
CA LEU A 93 18.38 0.95 1.83
C LEU A 93 16.98 0.33 1.93
N TRP A 94 16.61 -0.05 3.15
CA TRP A 94 15.33 -0.66 3.44
C TRP A 94 14.30 0.41 3.83
N ASN A 95 13.09 0.27 3.30
CA ASN A 95 11.98 1.19 3.59
C ASN A 95 11.03 0.51 4.59
N SER A 96 11.22 0.81 5.87
CA SER A 96 10.42 0.25 6.96
C SER A 96 9.00 0.84 6.96
N ALA A 97 8.00 -0.01 7.22
CA ALA A 97 6.61 0.41 7.46
C ALA A 97 6.37 0.94 8.89
N ASN A 98 7.32 0.74 9.81
CA ASN A 98 7.28 1.33 11.14
C ASN A 98 7.76 2.79 11.01
N LEU A 99 6.85 3.74 11.24
CA LEU A 99 7.11 5.18 11.09
C LEU A 99 8.27 5.68 11.95
N GLU A 100 8.43 5.14 13.16
CA GLU A 100 9.53 5.52 14.07
C GLU A 100 10.87 5.02 13.53
N ALA A 101 10.91 3.79 12.99
CA ALA A 101 12.13 3.24 12.39
C ALA A 101 12.47 3.95 11.08
N PHE A 102 11.46 4.27 10.27
CA PHE A 102 11.63 5.04 9.03
C PHE A 102 12.21 6.45 9.30
N ALA A 103 11.75 7.13 10.35
CA ALA A 103 12.25 8.45 10.73
C ALA A 103 13.75 8.43 11.09
N LEU A 104 14.25 7.29 11.56
CA LEU A 104 15.66 7.03 11.88
C LEU A 104 16.49 6.54 10.68
N SER A 105 15.89 6.48 9.48
CA SER A 105 16.61 6.10 8.26
C SER A 105 17.65 7.15 7.84
N PRO A 106 18.69 6.75 7.08
CA PRO A 106 19.72 7.67 6.58
C PRO A 106 19.23 8.52 5.39
N ILE A 107 17.94 8.49 5.07
CA ILE A 107 17.32 9.39 4.11
C ILE A 107 17.46 10.84 4.62
N PRO A 108 17.83 11.82 3.76
CA PRO A 108 17.87 13.23 4.15
C PRO A 108 16.57 13.70 4.80
N ASP A 109 16.66 14.53 5.84
CA ASP A 109 15.49 14.98 6.62
C ASP A 109 14.43 15.66 5.74
N GLU A 110 14.85 16.51 4.79
CA GLU A 110 13.97 17.17 3.80
C GLU A 110 13.16 16.17 2.96
N HIS A 111 13.74 15.02 2.62
CA HIS A 111 13.03 13.96 1.91
C HIS A 111 12.12 13.13 2.84
N LYS A 112 12.56 12.88 4.08
CA LYS A 112 11.73 12.17 5.07
C LYS A 112 10.45 12.95 5.37
N GLU A 113 10.54 14.27 5.49
CA GLU A 113 9.38 15.15 5.71
C GLU A 113 8.34 14.98 4.59
N VAL A 114 8.76 15.05 3.32
CA VAL A 114 7.86 14.87 2.17
C VAL A 114 7.24 13.46 2.13
N ILE A 115 8.04 12.42 2.43
CA ILE A 115 7.55 11.03 2.40
C ILE A 115 6.52 10.80 3.52
N LEU A 116 6.79 11.29 4.73
CA LEU A 116 5.87 11.19 5.85
C LEU A 116 4.58 11.97 5.61
N GLU A 117 4.66 13.17 5.02
CA GLU A 117 3.48 13.93 4.60
C GLU A 117 2.68 13.19 3.53
N GLN A 118 3.34 12.61 2.52
CA GLN A 118 2.66 11.81 1.49
C GLN A 118 2.00 10.55 2.07
N TRP A 119 2.50 10.01 3.18
CA TRP A 119 1.94 8.84 3.84
C TRP A 119 0.55 9.10 4.43
N GLU A 120 0.24 10.34 4.82
CA GLU A 120 -1.11 10.72 5.27
C GLU A 120 -2.16 10.61 4.15
N TRP A 121 -1.71 10.61 2.89
CA TRP A 121 -2.54 10.44 1.71
C TRP A 121 -2.65 8.98 1.24
N LEU A 122 -2.09 8.04 1.99
CA LEU A 122 -2.19 6.63 1.68
C LEU A 122 -3.65 6.15 1.75
N GLN A 123 -4.15 5.61 0.64
CA GLN A 123 -5.48 5.01 0.59
C GLN A 123 -5.47 3.71 -0.21
N GLU A 124 -5.79 2.60 0.48
CA GLU A 124 -5.91 1.29 -0.14
C GLU A 124 -7.37 0.98 -0.50
N PRO A 125 -7.62 0.31 -1.64
CA PRO A 125 -8.93 -0.26 -1.91
C PRO A 125 -9.21 -1.38 -0.92
N ILE A 126 -10.45 -1.39 -0.43
CA ILE A 126 -10.96 -2.43 0.46
C ILE A 126 -10.83 -3.81 -0.22
N LYS A 127 -10.28 -4.78 0.51
CA LYS A 127 -10.16 -6.16 0.05
C LYS A 127 -11.37 -6.97 0.49
N LEU A 128 -12.19 -7.34 -0.49
CA LEU A 128 -13.31 -8.27 -0.38
C LEU A 128 -12.94 -9.60 -1.05
N PRO A 129 -13.65 -10.69 -0.73
CA PRO A 129 -13.62 -11.88 -1.57
C PRO A 129 -13.92 -11.51 -3.03
N GLY A 130 -12.99 -11.85 -3.93
CA GLY A 130 -13.10 -11.49 -5.35
C GLY A 130 -12.48 -10.15 -5.75
N SER A 131 -11.89 -9.37 -4.84
CA SER A 131 -11.24 -8.08 -5.17
C SER A 131 -10.11 -8.18 -6.20
N TYR A 132 -9.50 -9.34 -6.39
CA TYR A 132 -8.54 -9.56 -7.48
C TYR A 132 -9.16 -9.27 -8.87
N MET A 133 -10.48 -9.43 -9.02
CA MET A 133 -11.19 -9.12 -10.25
C MET A 133 -11.28 -7.62 -10.47
N GLN A 134 -11.42 -6.83 -9.40
CA GLN A 134 -11.42 -5.37 -9.49
C GLN A 134 -10.11 -4.86 -10.08
N GLU A 135 -8.97 -5.34 -9.56
CA GLU A 135 -7.64 -4.96 -10.04
C GLU A 135 -7.42 -5.37 -11.51
N ARG A 136 -7.85 -6.58 -11.86
CA ARG A 136 -7.75 -7.10 -13.23
C ARG A 136 -8.60 -6.28 -14.20
N GLU A 137 -9.88 -6.08 -13.89
CA GLU A 137 -10.79 -5.39 -14.80
C GLU A 137 -10.54 -3.88 -14.88
N LEU A 138 -9.91 -3.28 -13.86
CA LEU A 138 -9.38 -1.93 -13.95
C LEU A 138 -8.23 -1.85 -14.98
N SER A 139 -7.32 -2.83 -14.96
CA SER A 139 -6.24 -2.93 -15.95
C SER A 139 -6.79 -3.17 -17.36
N ASN A 140 -7.78 -4.05 -17.50
CA ASN A 140 -8.46 -4.29 -18.77
C ASN A 140 -9.17 -3.04 -19.30
N ALA A 141 -9.89 -2.32 -18.43
CA ALA A 141 -10.56 -1.08 -18.81
C ALA A 141 -9.55 -0.03 -19.31
N TRP A 142 -8.43 0.13 -18.59
CA TRP A 142 -7.37 1.05 -19.01
C TRP A 142 -6.80 0.68 -20.38
N ASN A 143 -6.48 -0.60 -20.61
CA ASN A 143 -5.99 -1.07 -21.90
C ASN A 143 -7.00 -0.83 -23.03
N ALA A 144 -8.28 -1.13 -22.81
CA ALA A 144 -9.33 -0.93 -23.80
C ALA A 144 -9.50 0.57 -24.15
N ILE A 145 -9.40 1.46 -23.18
CA ILE A 145 -9.49 2.91 -23.41
C ILE A 145 -8.26 3.42 -24.17
N VAL A 146 -7.07 3.11 -23.66
CA VAL A 146 -5.82 3.73 -24.12
C VAL A 146 -5.32 3.13 -25.42
N PHE A 147 -5.37 1.80 -25.55
CA PHE A 147 -4.82 1.10 -26.73
C PHE A 147 -5.87 0.81 -27.79
N GLU A 148 -7.11 0.56 -27.40
CA GLU A 148 -8.18 0.16 -28.33
C GLU A 148 -9.16 1.30 -28.65
N GLY A 149 -9.06 2.44 -27.96
CA GLY A 149 -9.90 3.61 -28.20
C GLY A 149 -11.37 3.41 -27.79
N VAL A 150 -11.65 2.41 -26.94
CA VAL A 150 -13.00 2.16 -26.43
C VAL A 150 -13.46 3.36 -25.59
N ASN A 151 -14.72 3.73 -25.72
CA ASN A 151 -15.29 4.80 -24.92
C ASN A 151 -15.12 4.51 -23.41
N PRO A 152 -14.59 5.46 -22.61
CA PRO A 152 -14.33 5.23 -21.19
C PRO A 152 -15.55 4.75 -20.39
N ARG A 153 -16.73 5.31 -20.67
CA ARG A 153 -17.97 4.88 -19.99
C ARG A 153 -18.28 3.43 -20.31
N VAL A 154 -18.19 3.03 -21.58
CA VAL A 154 -18.47 1.65 -22.02
C VAL A 154 -17.48 0.65 -21.42
N ALA A 155 -16.19 0.99 -21.42
CA ALA A 155 -15.15 0.14 -20.85
C ALA A 155 -15.38 -0.05 -19.33
N ILE A 156 -15.65 1.03 -18.60
CA ILE A 156 -15.90 1.00 -17.16
C ILE A 156 -17.19 0.22 -16.85
N ASP A 157 -18.30 0.52 -17.54
CA ASP A 157 -19.59 -0.16 -17.30
C ASP A 157 -19.47 -1.68 -17.52
N SER A 158 -18.72 -2.09 -18.55
CA SER A 158 -18.45 -3.50 -18.84
C SER A 158 -17.64 -4.17 -17.73
N SER A 159 -16.57 -3.50 -17.27
CA SER A 159 -15.75 -3.98 -16.15
C SER A 159 -16.56 -4.13 -14.86
N VAL A 160 -17.44 -3.18 -14.54
CA VAL A 160 -18.29 -3.22 -13.33
C VAL A 160 -19.16 -4.47 -13.29
N ILE A 161 -19.74 -4.89 -14.42
CA ILE A 161 -20.56 -6.11 -14.49
C ILE A 161 -19.73 -7.35 -14.15
N ILE A 162 -18.51 -7.44 -14.69
CA ILE A 162 -17.61 -8.58 -14.47
C ILE A 162 -17.13 -8.62 -13.01
N ILE A 163 -16.76 -7.46 -12.47
CA ILE A 163 -16.32 -7.30 -11.08
C ILE A 163 -17.44 -7.75 -10.13
N ASN A 164 -18.65 -7.20 -10.27
CA ASN A 164 -19.76 -7.51 -9.39
C ASN A 164 -20.12 -8.99 -9.43
N ARG A 165 -20.14 -9.60 -10.62
CA ARG A 165 -20.41 -11.03 -10.76
C ARG A 165 -19.39 -11.89 -10.00
N GLU A 166 -18.10 -11.54 -10.07
CA GLU A 166 -17.06 -12.30 -9.36
C GLU A 166 -17.13 -12.09 -7.84
N ILE A 167 -17.34 -10.85 -7.39
CA ILE A 167 -17.52 -10.55 -5.96
C ILE A 167 -18.71 -11.33 -5.42
N THR A 168 -19.87 -11.31 -6.09
CA THR A 168 -21.04 -12.10 -5.67
C THR A 168 -20.71 -13.59 -5.61
N ARG A 169 -20.08 -14.14 -6.66
CA ARG A 169 -19.68 -15.55 -6.70
C ARG A 169 -18.78 -15.94 -5.52
N LYS A 170 -17.79 -15.12 -5.19
CA LYS A 170 -16.87 -15.38 -4.08
C LYS A 170 -17.53 -15.19 -2.72
N MET A 171 -18.37 -14.18 -2.58
CA MET A 171 -19.15 -13.97 -1.37
C MET A 171 -20.11 -15.15 -1.10
N GLU A 172 -20.67 -15.77 -2.14
CA GLU A 172 -21.45 -17.02 -2.02
C GLU A 172 -20.56 -18.23 -1.67
N GLU A 173 -19.43 -18.39 -2.35
CA GLU A 173 -18.46 -19.47 -2.09
C GLU A 173 -17.97 -19.49 -0.63
N PHE A 174 -17.79 -18.32 -0.02
CA PHE A 174 -17.38 -18.18 1.38
C PHE A 174 -18.55 -18.03 2.36
N GLY A 175 -19.81 -18.18 1.91
CA GLY A 175 -20.99 -18.22 2.78
C GLY A 175 -21.44 -16.87 3.34
N TYR A 176 -21.00 -15.76 2.77
CA TYR A 176 -21.52 -14.43 3.10
C TYR A 176 -22.86 -14.12 2.42
N ILE A 177 -23.09 -14.73 1.25
CA ILE A 177 -24.32 -14.61 0.48
C ILE A 177 -24.89 -16.00 0.21
N GLN A 178 -26.21 -16.13 0.26
CA GLN A 178 -26.93 -17.34 -0.16
C GLN A 178 -28.15 -16.93 -0.98
N ASP A 179 -28.28 -17.46 -2.20
CA ASP A 179 -29.38 -17.17 -3.12
C ASP A 179 -29.65 -15.65 -3.32
N GLY A 180 -28.57 -14.86 -3.41
CA GLY A 180 -28.62 -13.40 -3.55
C GLY A 180 -28.98 -12.63 -2.27
N VAL A 181 -29.11 -13.30 -1.12
CA VAL A 181 -29.37 -12.69 0.18
C VAL A 181 -28.10 -12.69 1.03
N VAL A 182 -27.74 -11.55 1.62
CA VAL A 182 -26.64 -11.47 2.58
C VAL A 182 -27.03 -12.20 3.87
N VAL A 183 -26.33 -13.29 4.18
CA VAL A 183 -26.58 -14.12 5.37
C VAL A 183 -25.57 -13.88 6.48
N GLN A 184 -24.38 -13.37 6.12
CA GLN A 184 -23.34 -12.98 7.06
C GLN A 184 -22.67 -11.69 6.60
N GLU A 185 -22.52 -10.74 7.52
CA GLU A 185 -21.83 -9.48 7.24
C GLU A 185 -20.31 -9.71 7.11
N PHE A 186 -19.72 -9.26 6.01
CA PHE A 186 -18.27 -9.19 5.85
C PHE A 186 -17.75 -7.91 6.51
N LYS A 187 -17.14 -8.03 7.69
CA LYS A 187 -16.62 -6.90 8.44
C LYS A 187 -15.24 -6.50 7.94
N ILE A 188 -15.12 -5.25 7.51
CA ILE A 188 -13.84 -4.63 7.15
C ILE A 188 -13.36 -3.83 8.35
N PRO A 189 -12.19 -4.15 8.93
CA PRO A 189 -11.65 -3.37 10.02
C PRO A 189 -11.39 -1.92 9.60
N THR A 190 -11.80 -0.98 10.44
CA THR A 190 -11.44 0.44 10.31
C THR A 190 -10.34 0.81 11.31
N ILE A 191 -9.75 2.01 11.18
CA ILE A 191 -8.80 2.50 12.18
C ILE A 191 -9.42 2.51 13.59
N GLN A 192 -10.68 2.91 13.73
CA GLN A 192 -11.39 2.88 15.01
C GLN A 192 -11.60 1.46 15.53
N THR A 193 -11.76 0.49 14.63
CA THR A 193 -11.86 -0.92 15.01
C THR A 193 -10.54 -1.41 15.62
N VAL A 194 -9.41 -1.02 15.00
CA VAL A 194 -8.06 -1.38 15.47
C VAL A 194 -7.72 -0.67 16.78
N GLU A 195 -7.98 0.63 16.89
CA GLU A 195 -7.81 1.40 18.14
C GLU A 195 -8.59 0.76 19.29
N GLY A 196 -9.85 0.38 19.04
CA GLY A 196 -10.67 -0.34 20.01
C GLY A 196 -10.08 -1.71 20.42
N TRP A 197 -9.43 -2.45 19.51
CA TRP A 197 -8.73 -3.68 19.88
C TRP A 197 -7.51 -3.42 20.76
N MET A 198 -6.78 -2.32 20.50
CA MET A 198 -5.62 -1.94 21.31
C MET A 198 -6.01 -1.53 22.73
N GLU A 199 -7.10 -0.77 22.87
CA GLU A 199 -7.57 -0.31 24.19
C GLU A 199 -8.16 -1.44 25.05
N ASN A 200 -8.80 -2.43 24.41
CA ASN A 200 -9.49 -3.52 25.10
C ASN A 200 -8.67 -4.83 25.15
N GLY A 201 -7.40 -4.79 24.73
CA GLY A 201 -6.51 -5.93 24.73
C GLY A 201 -6.12 -6.39 26.14
N ASN A 202 -6.85 -7.38 26.66
CA ASN A 202 -6.34 -8.40 27.59
C ASN A 202 -6.00 -9.67 26.80
#